data_AF-A0A937QUH6-F1
#
_entry.id   AF-A0A937QUH6-F1
#
_cell.length_a   1.000
_cell.length_b   1.000
_cell.length_c   1.000
_cell.angle_alpha   90.00
_cell.angle_beta   90.00
_cell.angle_gamma   90.00
#
_symmetry.space_group_name_H-M   'P 1'
#
loop_
_entity.id
_entity.type
_entity.pdbx_description
1 polymer ?
#
loop_
_entity_poly.entity_id
_entity_poly.type
_entity_poly.pdbx_seq_one_letter_code
_entity_poly.pdbx_strand_id
1 'polypeptide(L)' 'MILMRRDNEQSAEPVEFTASGSNAHRILLTDLKPGRWLARHDGLTETHDVTVHEDAGTAWLEGPPGTWTFTRRAE' A
#
# COMPACT_ATOMS: atom_id res chain seq x y z
N MET A 1 -9.69 -3.27 -4.98
CA MET A 1 -8.63 -3.01 -5.98
C MET A 1 -7.44 -3.87 -5.63
N ILE A 2 -6.75 -4.45 -6.61
CA ILE A 2 -5.53 -5.24 -6.41
C ILE A 2 -4.43 -4.57 -7.24
N LEU A 3 -3.28 -4.33 -6.61
CA LEU A 3 -2.09 -3.74 -7.22
C LEU A 3 -0.96 -4.76 -7.14
N MET A 4 -0.31 -5.01 -8.27
CA MET A 4 0.79 -5.97 -8.41
C MET A 4 1.93 -5.31 -9.17
N ARG A 5 3.17 -5.69 -8.85
CA ARG A 5 4.32 -5.19 -9.60
C ARG A 5 4.38 -5.91 -10.95
N ARG A 6 4.68 -5.17 -12.02
CA ARG A 6 4.64 -5.68 -13.40
C ARG A 6 5.59 -6.86 -13.64
N ASP A 7 6.72 -6.88 -12.96
CA ASP A 7 7.77 -7.90 -13.11
C ASP A 7 7.65 -9.05 -12.09
N ASN A 8 6.62 -9.02 -11.23
CA ASN A 8 6.38 -9.98 -10.15
C ASN A 8 7.55 -10.12 -9.14
N GLU A 9 8.44 -9.13 -9.05
CA GLU A 9 9.50 -9.13 -8.05
C GLU A 9 9.10 -8.37 -6.79
N GLN A 10 9.52 -8.85 -5.63
CA GLN A 10 9.31 -8.10 -4.38
C GLN A 10 10.05 -6.76 -4.38
N SER A 11 9.35 -5.70 -3.99
CA SER A 11 9.86 -4.33 -3.95
C SER A 11 9.92 -3.77 -2.53
N ALA A 12 10.98 -3.02 -2.22
CA ALA A 12 11.03 -2.13 -1.06
C ALA A 12 10.83 -0.65 -1.43
N GLU A 13 10.68 -0.36 -2.72
CA GLU A 13 10.52 1.00 -3.22
C GLU A 13 9.13 1.55 -2.87
N PRO A 14 8.99 2.89 -2.71
CA PRO A 14 7.70 3.52 -2.54
C PRO A 14 6.75 3.21 -3.70
N VAL A 15 5.45 3.04 -3.38
CA VAL A 15 4.40 2.83 -4.37
C VAL A 15 3.38 3.95 -4.25
N GLU A 16 3.12 4.65 -5.35
CA GLU A 16 2.07 5.66 -5.46
C GLU A 16 0.98 5.16 -6.41
N PHE A 17 -0.28 5.35 -6.02
CA PHE A 17 -1.43 5.04 -6.87
C PHE A 17 -2.64 5.91 -6.52
N THR A 18 -3.57 6.03 -7.47
CA THR A 18 -4.85 6.71 -7.25
C THR A 18 -5.99 5.70 -7.21
N ALA A 19 -6.73 5.69 -6.11
CA ALA A 19 -7.99 4.97 -6.00
C ALA A 19 -9.13 5.88 -6.49
N SER A 20 -9.70 5.57 -7.66
CA SER A 20 -10.77 6.37 -8.28
C SER A 20 -12.16 5.89 -7.88
N GLY A 21 -13.07 6.83 -7.63
CA GLY A 21 -14.47 6.54 -7.31
C GLY A 21 -15.03 7.52 -6.29
N SER A 22 -16.21 7.22 -5.77
CA SER A 22 -16.88 8.02 -4.73
C SER A 22 -17.00 7.29 -3.39
N ASN A 23 -16.64 6.01 -3.34
CA ASN A 23 -16.79 5.14 -2.16
C ASN A 23 -15.43 4.66 -1.66
N ALA A 24 -15.38 4.25 -0.39
CA ALA A 24 -14.19 3.61 0.16
C ALA A 24 -13.82 2.34 -0.63
N HIS A 25 -12.52 2.15 -0.83
CA HIS A 25 -11.95 1.01 -1.51
C HIS A 25 -11.25 0.11 -0.51
N ARG A 26 -11.48 -1.19 -0.68
CA ARG A 26 -10.60 -2.24 -0.18
C ARG A 26 -9.44 -2.43 -1.15
N ILE A 27 -8.23 -2.26 -0.68
CA ILE A 27 -7.02 -2.22 -1.51
C ILE A 27 -6.07 -3.33 -1.02
N LEU A 28 -5.65 -4.18 -1.95
CA LEU A 28 -4.63 -5.21 -1.75
C LEU A 28 -3.41 -4.84 -2.58
N LEU A 29 -2.27 -4.62 -1.93
CA LEU A 29 -0.97 -4.47 -2.59
C LEU A 29 -0.21 -5.78 -2.46
N THR A 30 0.37 -6.26 -3.55
CA THR A 30 1.21 -7.46 -3.59
C THR A 30 2.66 -7.10 -3.93
N ASP A 31 3.53 -8.10 -3.88
CA ASP A 31 4.95 -7.98 -4.27
C ASP A 31 5.71 -6.94 -3.44
N LEU A 32 5.36 -6.80 -2.17
CA LEU A 32 6.08 -5.96 -1.21
C LEU A 32 7.11 -6.79 -0.46
N LYS A 33 8.30 -6.21 -0.22
CA LYS A 33 9.26 -6.80 0.71
C LYS A 33 8.69 -6.82 2.13
N PRO A 34 8.94 -7.88 2.92
CA PRO A 34 8.46 -7.98 4.29
C PRO A 34 8.94 -6.82 5.18
N GLY A 35 8.17 -6.50 6.21
CA GLY A 35 8.51 -5.46 7.19
C GLY A 35 7.39 -4.45 7.42
N ARG A 36 7.73 -3.31 8.04
CA ARG A 36 6.77 -2.24 8.34
C ARG A 36 6.67 -1.26 7.18
N TRP A 37 5.45 -0.99 6.79
CA TRP A 37 5.08 -0.05 5.74
C TRP A 37 4.15 1.00 6.31
N LEU A 38 4.21 2.19 5.74
CA LEU A 38 3.34 3.31 6.06
C LEU A 38 2.51 3.66 4.83
N ALA A 39 1.19 3.59 4.99
CA ALA A 39 0.24 4.10 4.01
C ALA A 39 -0.14 5.52 4.36
N ARG A 40 -0.03 6.43 3.39
CA ARG A 40 -0.47 7.82 3.52
C ARG A 40 -1.43 8.15 2.39
N HIS A 41 -2.50 8.85 2.73
CA HIS A 41 -3.42 9.42 1.76
C HIS A 41 -3.22 10.94 1.69
N ASP A 42 -3.15 11.51 0.49
CA ASP A 42 -2.82 12.94 0.32
C ASP A 42 -3.88 13.89 0.91
N GLY A 43 -5.12 13.42 1.04
CA GLY A 43 -6.22 14.18 1.65
C GLY A 43 -6.42 13.93 3.14
N LEU A 44 -5.63 13.05 3.77
CA LEU A 44 -5.75 12.73 5.20
C LEU A 44 -4.43 13.01 5.92
N THR A 45 -4.54 13.56 7.13
CA THR A 45 -3.37 13.74 8.01
C THR A 45 -2.94 12.42 8.65
N GLU A 46 -3.85 11.46 8.74
CA GLU A 46 -3.60 10.16 9.33
C GLU A 46 -2.75 9.28 8.41
N THR A 47 -1.90 8.48 9.03
CA THR A 47 -1.07 7.47 8.38
C THR A 47 -1.40 6.11 8.95
N HIS A 48 -1.52 5.09 8.10
CA HIS A 48 -1.79 3.73 8.54
C HIS A 48 -0.49 2.92 8.54
N ASP A 49 -0.15 2.36 9.69
CA ASP A 49 0.91 1.38 9.82
C ASP A 49 0.42 0.01 9.32
N VAL A 50 1.15 -0.57 8.38
CA VAL A 50 0.84 -1.87 7.78
C VAL A 50 2.05 -2.79 7.93
N THR A 51 1.84 -3.99 8.44
CA THR A 51 2.88 -5.02 8.52
C THR A 51 2.74 -5.98 7.35
N VAL A 52 3.79 -6.11 6.54
CA VAL A 52 3.88 -7.08 5.45
C VAL A 52 4.62 -8.30 5.97
N HIS A 53 3.93 -9.43 6.02
CA HIS A 53 4.48 -10.71 6.48
C HIS A 53 5.32 -11.39 5.40
N GLU A 54 6.35 -12.15 5.83
CA GLU A 54 7.29 -12.86 4.95
C GLU A 54 6.59 -13.84 3.99
N ASP A 55 5.58 -14.54 4.48
CA ASP A 55 4.88 -15.58 3.72
C ASP A 55 3.96 -15.04 2.63
N ALA A 56 3.53 -13.77 2.74
CA ALA A 56 2.49 -13.21 1.91
C ALA A 56 3.00 -12.12 0.95
N GLY A 57 3.98 -11.31 1.37
CA GLY A 57 4.43 -10.16 0.56
C GLY A 57 3.29 -9.19 0.19
N THR A 58 2.22 -9.17 1.00
CA THR A 58 1.02 -8.37 0.73
C THR A 58 0.69 -7.41 1.87
N ALA A 59 0.06 -6.29 1.49
CA ALA A 59 -0.53 -5.32 2.40
C ALA A 59 -2.02 -5.14 2.06
N TRP A 60 -2.86 -5.04 3.09
CA TRP A 60 -4.28 -4.78 2.94
C TRP A 60 -4.68 -3.51 3.68
N LEU A 61 -5.49 -2.67 3.04
CA LEU A 61 -6.11 -1.52 3.67
C LEU A 61 -7.53 -1.27 3.15
N GLU A 62 -8.30 -0.51 3.92
CA GLU A 62 -9.55 0.10 3.48
C GLU A 62 -9.44 1.62 3.63
N GLY A 63 -9.83 2.39 2.61
CA GLY A 63 -9.70 3.85 2.65
C GLY A 63 -10.46 4.57 1.54
N PRO A 64 -10.64 5.90 1.66
CA PRO A 64 -11.36 6.71 0.67
C PRO A 64 -10.66 6.74 -0.71
N PRO A 65 -11.39 7.17 -1.75
CA PRO A 65 -10.79 7.48 -3.04
C PRO A 65 -9.81 8.66 -2.91
N GLY A 66 -8.78 8.66 -3.76
CA GLY A 66 -7.72 9.66 -3.79
C GLY A 66 -6.33 9.03 -3.97
N THR A 67 -5.29 9.85 -3.85
CA THR A 67 -3.91 9.42 -4.02
C THR A 67 -3.36 8.83 -2.73
N TRP A 68 -2.75 7.66 -2.86
CA TRP A 68 -2.14 6.89 -1.78
C TRP A 68 -0.68 6.64 -2.08
N THR A 69 0.15 6.76 -1.06
CA THR A 69 1.57 6.45 -1.10
C THR A 69 1.91 5.46 0.00
N PHE A 70 2.56 4.37 -0.39
CA PHE A 70 3.09 3.34 0.49
C PHE A 70 4.61 3.46 0.56
N THR A 71 5.15 3.68 1.76
CA THR A 71 6.59 3.76 1.99
C THR A 71 7.02 2.73 3.02
N ARG A 72 8.08 1.96 2.73
CA ARG A 72 8.68 1.08 3.73
C ARG A 72 9.36 1.95 4.79
N ARG A 73 9.12 1.65 6.07
CA ARG A 73 9.85 2.32 7.15
C ARG A 73 11.30 1.82 7.13
N ALA A 74 12.25 2.74 7.23
CA ALA A 74 13.63 2.38 7.53
C ALA A 74 13.67 1.83 8.96
N GLU A 75 14.34 0.68 9.13
CA GLU A 75 14.68 0.13 10.44
C GLU A 75 15.89 0.84 11.03
#